data_AF-A0A958FD16-F1
#
_entry.id   AF-A0A958FD16-F1
#
_cell.length_a   1.000
_cell.length_b   1.000
_cell.length_c   1.000
_cell.angle_alpha   90.00
_cell.angle_beta   90.00
_cell.angle_gamma   90.00
#
_symmetry.space_group_name_H-M   'P 1'
#
loop_
_entity.id
_entity.type
_entity.pdbx_description
1 polymer ?
#
loop_
_entity_poly.entity_id
_entity_poly.type
_entity_poly.pdbx_seq_one_letter_code
_entity_poly.pdbx_strand_id
1 'polypeptide(L)'
;MFRILLILCAIVLILQSLPGCGENSDPAGSGDPATGQLTIYLTDAPAAAFDSVNIIFSEVSAHIDSQWVTVRSDSLLKVNLLDLSNGNTIVFGSAEVPAGKYTQIRIKIADAYVVVDGQS
;
A
#
# COMPACT_ATOMS: atom_id res chain seq x y z
N MET A 1 -52.24 -21.29 -21.89
CA MET A 1 -50.82 -21.60 -22.19
C MET A 1 -50.09 -20.53 -22.99
N PHE A 2 -50.75 -19.70 -23.81
CA PHE A 2 -50.06 -18.66 -24.62
C PHE A 2 -49.62 -17.41 -23.83
N ARG A 3 -50.18 -17.17 -22.63
CA ARG A 3 -49.82 -16.00 -21.78
C ARG A 3 -48.57 -16.23 -20.93
N ILE A 4 -48.14 -17.48 -20.73
CA ILE A 4 -46.90 -17.83 -20.02
C ILE A 4 -45.70 -17.71 -20.98
N LEU A 5 -45.90 -17.98 -22.27
CA LEU A 5 -44.87 -17.82 -23.32
C LEU A 5 -44.48 -16.35 -23.56
N LEU A 6 -45.42 -15.42 -23.42
CA LEU A 6 -45.17 -13.98 -23.54
C LEU A 6 -44.40 -13.38 -22.36
N ILE A 7 -44.53 -13.98 -21.16
CA ILE A 7 -43.83 -13.51 -19.95
C ILE A 7 -42.39 -14.04 -19.91
N LEU A 8 -42.13 -15.25 -20.44
CA LEU A 8 -40.75 -15.76 -20.56
C LEU A 8 -39.90 -14.97 -21.57
N CYS A 9 -40.46 -14.53 -22.70
CA CYS A 9 -39.74 -13.67 -23.66
C CYS A 9 -39.40 -12.30 -23.08
N ALA A 10 -40.27 -11.72 -22.25
CA ALA A 10 -40.04 -10.42 -21.63
C ALA A 10 -38.92 -10.45 -20.57
N ILE A 11 -38.73 -11.59 -19.88
CA ILE A 11 -37.66 -11.76 -18.88
C ILE A 11 -36.30 -12.04 -19.55
N VAL A 12 -36.28 -12.69 -20.72
CA VAL A 12 -35.05 -12.94 -21.50
C VAL A 12 -34.51 -11.65 -22.16
N LEU A 13 -35.35 -10.66 -22.44
CA LEU A 13 -34.91 -9.37 -23.00
C LEU A 13 -34.30 -8.39 -21.99
N ILE A 14 -34.51 -8.60 -20.68
CA ILE A 14 -34.01 -7.67 -19.64
C ILE A 14 -32.57 -8.03 -19.19
N LEU A 15 -32.06 -9.21 -19.58
CA LEU A 15 -30.72 -9.67 -19.19
C LEU A 15 -29.60 -9.26 -20.16
N GLN A 16 -29.86 -8.35 -21.11
CA GLN A 16 -28.87 -7.92 -22.12
C GLN A 16 -28.29 -6.52 -21.89
N SER A 17 -28.54 -5.89 -20.75
CA SER A 17 -27.87 -4.63 -20.38
C SER A 17 -26.93 -4.81 -19.19
N LEU A 18 -26.07 -5.83 -19.25
CA LEU A 18 -24.77 -5.70 -18.59
C LEU A 18 -23.98 -4.68 -19.42
N PRO A 19 -23.54 -3.53 -18.88
CA PRO A 19 -22.50 -2.77 -19.54
C PRO A 19 -21.29 -3.69 -19.64
N GLY A 20 -21.06 -4.24 -20.82
CA GLY A 20 -19.81 -4.90 -21.13
C GLY A 20 -18.71 -3.87 -20.92
N CYS A 21 -17.82 -4.14 -19.97
CA CYS A 21 -16.53 -3.44 -19.90
C CYS A 21 -15.69 -3.97 -21.06
N GLY A 22 -16.00 -3.48 -22.27
CA GLY A 22 -15.16 -3.60 -23.45
C GLY A 22 -14.29 -2.37 -23.50
N GLU A 23 -13.01 -2.52 -23.21
CA GLU A 23 -12.02 -1.46 -23.35
C GLU A 23 -11.78 -1.22 -24.85
N ASN A 24 -12.49 -0.23 -25.40
CA ASN A 24 -12.22 0.32 -26.72
C ASN A 24 -10.88 1.09 -26.67
N SER A 25 -9.90 0.63 -27.44
CA SER A 25 -8.59 1.28 -27.56
C SER A 25 -8.70 2.53 -28.45
N ASP A 26 -8.55 3.70 -27.81
CA ASP A 26 -8.02 5.00 -28.25
C ASP A 26 -8.62 5.74 -29.47
N PRO A 27 -8.95 7.05 -29.32
CA PRO A 27 -7.88 8.05 -29.27
C PRO A 27 -8.06 9.13 -28.18
N ALA A 28 -6.97 9.40 -27.46
CA ALA A 28 -6.66 10.68 -26.78
C ALA A 28 -7.77 11.26 -25.88
N GLY A 29 -8.12 10.54 -24.81
CA GLY A 29 -8.71 11.12 -23.61
C GLY A 29 -7.62 11.23 -22.53
N SER A 30 -7.37 12.43 -22.00
CA SER A 30 -6.54 12.63 -20.82
C SER A 30 -7.26 12.05 -19.59
N GLY A 31 -7.28 10.72 -19.48
CA GLY A 31 -7.63 10.06 -18.23
C GLY A 31 -6.53 10.34 -17.20
N ASP A 32 -6.91 10.50 -15.94
CA ASP A 32 -5.93 10.57 -14.86
C ASP A 32 -5.01 9.35 -14.93
N PRO A 33 -3.70 9.51 -14.72
CA PRO A 33 -2.77 8.39 -14.73
C PRO A 33 -3.24 7.33 -13.73
N ALA A 34 -3.22 6.05 -14.14
CA ALA A 34 -3.65 4.97 -13.26
C ALA A 34 -2.83 4.96 -11.96
N THR A 35 -3.50 4.87 -10.81
CA THR A 35 -2.89 4.83 -9.49
C THR A 35 -3.27 3.56 -8.71
N GLY A 36 -2.56 3.30 -7.62
CA GLY A 36 -2.88 2.25 -6.65
C GLY A 36 -2.43 2.61 -5.24
N GLN A 37 -2.97 1.93 -4.24
CA GLN A 37 -2.60 2.14 -2.84
C GLN A 37 -1.39 1.27 -2.48
N LEU A 38 -0.29 1.89 -2.04
CA LEU A 38 0.84 1.21 -1.41
C LEU A 38 0.78 1.40 0.10
N THR A 39 0.74 0.28 0.85
CA THR A 39 0.85 0.27 2.30
C THR A 39 2.06 -0.55 2.71
N ILE A 40 2.94 0.03 3.52
CA ILE A 40 4.17 -0.60 4.00
C ILE A 40 4.01 -0.92 5.48
N TYR A 41 4.32 -2.16 5.86
CA TYR A 41 4.32 -2.62 7.24
C TYR A 41 5.75 -2.87 7.71
N LEU A 42 6.02 -2.59 8.99
CA LEU A 42 7.32 -2.84 9.63
C LEU A 42 7.14 -3.86 10.76
N THR A 43 8.05 -4.84 10.81
CA THR A 43 8.20 -5.84 11.89
C THR A 43 9.69 -6.05 12.15
N ASP A 44 10.04 -6.67 13.27
CA ASP A 44 11.43 -7.03 13.57
C ASP A 44 11.54 -8.42 14.21
N ALA A 45 12.69 -9.06 14.02
CA ALA A 45 12.97 -10.35 14.63
C ALA A 45 13.23 -10.17 16.15
N PRO A 46 12.86 -11.15 16.99
CA PRO A 46 13.14 -11.05 18.42
C PRO A 46 14.63 -10.90 18.72
N ALA A 47 14.98 -9.95 19.60
CA ALA A 47 16.31 -9.74 20.14
C ALA A 47 16.30 -9.82 21.67
N ALA A 48 17.38 -10.33 22.26
CA ALA A 48 17.56 -10.39 23.72
C ALA A 48 18.65 -9.40 24.16
N ALA A 49 18.66 -9.07 25.45
CA ALA A 49 19.69 -8.26 26.13
C ALA A 49 19.69 -6.74 25.85
N PHE A 50 18.53 -6.15 25.52
CA PHE A 50 18.35 -4.70 25.45
C PHE A 50 17.12 -4.27 26.24
N ASP A 51 17.17 -3.09 26.85
CA ASP A 51 16.00 -2.44 27.44
C ASP A 51 15.14 -1.78 26.36
N SER A 52 15.78 -1.21 25.32
CA SER A 52 15.10 -0.72 24.12
C SER A 52 16.05 -0.62 22.92
N VAL A 53 15.49 -0.73 21.71
CA VAL A 53 16.20 -0.54 20.44
C VAL A 53 15.44 0.51 19.65
N ASN A 54 15.87 1.77 19.76
CA ASN A 54 15.15 2.92 19.23
C ASN A 54 15.68 3.32 17.87
N ILE A 55 14.81 3.31 16.85
CA ILE A 55 15.12 3.83 15.52
C ILE A 55 14.22 5.03 15.23
N ILE A 56 14.79 6.12 14.75
CA ILE A 56 14.08 7.34 14.36
C ILE A 56 14.10 7.45 12.84
N PHE A 57 12.96 7.20 12.21
CA PHE A 57 12.81 7.19 10.76
C PHE A 57 12.32 8.54 10.23
N SER A 58 12.99 9.08 9.23
CA SER A 58 12.61 10.36 8.60
C SER A 58 11.76 10.22 7.35
N GLU A 59 11.93 9.14 6.58
CA GLU A 59 11.23 8.98 5.30
C GLU A 59 11.13 7.51 4.88
N VAL A 60 10.08 7.20 4.13
CA VAL A 60 10.07 6.05 3.22
C VAL A 60 9.65 6.45 1.82
N SER A 61 10.34 5.93 0.82
CA SER A 61 10.08 6.18 -0.60
C SER A 61 10.18 4.89 -1.43
N ALA A 62 9.46 4.85 -2.54
CA ALA A 62 9.47 3.76 -3.50
C ALA A 62 10.04 4.25 -4.84
N HIS A 63 10.90 3.45 -5.47
CA HIS A 63 11.35 3.70 -6.83
C HIS A 63 10.41 2.99 -7.81
N ILE A 64 9.61 3.80 -8.51
CA ILE A 64 8.58 3.37 -9.46
C ILE A 64 9.01 3.82 -10.85
N ASP A 65 9.25 2.84 -11.73
CA ASP A 65 9.87 2.99 -13.04
C ASP A 65 11.22 3.71 -12.98
N SER A 66 11.24 5.03 -13.20
CA SER A 66 12.45 5.85 -13.23
C SER A 66 12.44 6.96 -12.17
N GLN A 67 11.46 7.01 -11.26
CA GLN A 67 11.26 8.11 -10.33
C GLN A 67 11.16 7.60 -8.88
N TRP A 68 11.62 8.43 -7.93
CA TRP A 68 11.39 8.22 -6.50
C TRP A 68 10.09 8.89 -6.09
N VAL A 69 9.18 8.12 -5.50
CA VAL A 69 7.91 8.59 -4.94
C VAL A 69 7.96 8.45 -3.43
N THR A 70 7.67 9.54 -2.73
CA THR A 70 7.63 9.55 -1.26
C THR A 70 6.33 8.94 -0.77
N VAL A 71 6.43 7.98 0.15
CA VAL A 71 5.28 7.29 0.77
C VAL A 71 4.96 7.88 2.16
N ARG A 72 5.99 8.36 2.88
CA ARG A 72 5.86 9.08 4.16
C ARG A 72 7.08 9.98 4.38
N SER A 73 6.87 11.22 4.82
CA SER A 73 7.98 12.18 5.11
C SER A 73 7.62 13.30 6.09
N ASP A 74 6.42 13.25 6.65
CA ASP A 74 5.71 14.36 7.29
C ASP A 74 6.03 14.48 8.79
N SER A 75 6.69 13.48 9.38
CA SER A 75 7.24 13.56 10.74
C SER A 75 8.33 12.52 11.00
N LEU A 76 9.22 12.79 11.96
CA LEU A 76 10.12 11.77 12.50
C LEU A 76 9.27 10.72 13.23
N LEU A 77 9.45 9.45 12.88
CA LEU A 77 8.78 8.32 13.52
C LEU A 77 9.81 7.57 14.37
N LYS A 78 9.71 7.68 15.69
CA LYS A 78 10.50 6.88 16.63
C LYS A 78 9.79 5.55 16.89
N VAL A 79 10.51 4.45 16.74
CA VAL A 79 10.00 3.09 16.99
C VAL A 79 10.99 2.36 17.89
N ASN A 80 10.49 1.73 18.95
CA ASN A 80 11.24 0.71 19.68
C ASN A 80 11.02 -0.65 18.99
N LEU A 81 12.06 -1.23 18.40
CA LEU A 81 11.93 -2.47 17.62
C LEU A 81 11.51 -3.67 18.48
N LEU A 82 11.77 -3.63 19.80
CA LEU A 82 11.32 -4.68 20.72
C LEU A 82 9.78 -4.79 20.78
N ASP A 83 9.06 -3.70 20.49
CA ASP A 83 7.59 -3.69 20.45
C ASP A 83 7.05 -4.41 19.19
N LEU A 84 7.89 -4.56 18.16
CA LEU A 84 7.56 -5.21 16.89
C LEU A 84 7.90 -6.70 16.85
N SER A 85 8.41 -7.25 17.96
CA SER A 85 8.70 -8.68 18.09
C SER A 85 7.43 -9.53 18.16
N ASN A 86 7.57 -10.85 18.04
CA ASN A 86 6.49 -11.84 18.17
C ASN A 86 5.34 -11.68 17.15
N GLY A 87 5.66 -11.21 15.94
CA GLY A 87 4.69 -11.06 14.86
C GLY A 87 3.90 -9.75 14.91
N ASN A 88 4.24 -8.84 15.82
CA ASN A 88 3.68 -7.51 15.82
C ASN A 88 4.17 -6.70 14.61
N THR A 89 3.27 -5.89 14.06
CA THR A 89 3.57 -5.00 12.94
C THR A 89 2.98 -3.62 13.20
N ILE A 90 3.59 -2.60 12.60
CA ILE A 90 3.00 -1.27 12.48
C ILE A 90 2.86 -0.89 11.02
N VAL A 91 1.89 -0.01 10.71
CA VAL A 91 1.85 0.66 9.42
C VAL A 91 2.94 1.72 9.40
N PHE A 92 3.94 1.52 8.55
CA PHE A 92 5.11 2.39 8.45
C PHE A 92 4.93 3.53 7.46
N GLY A 93 4.03 3.36 6.48
CA GLY A 93 3.66 4.37 5.50
C GLY A 93 2.52 3.88 4.61
N SER A 94 1.72 4.81 4.11
CA SER A 94 0.62 4.52 3.20
C SER A 94 0.42 5.70 2.26
N ALA A 95 0.45 5.47 0.95
CA ALA A 95 0.23 6.51 -0.06
C ALA A 95 -0.39 5.93 -1.33
N GLU A 96 -1.25 6.71 -1.96
CA GLU A 96 -1.63 6.47 -3.36
C GLU A 96 -0.45 6.83 -4.26
N VAL A 97 -0.07 5.90 -5.12
CA VAL A 97 1.13 5.97 -5.96
C VAL A 97 0.79 5.59 -7.40
N PRO A 98 1.53 6.11 -8.40
CA PRO A 98 1.27 5.77 -9.79
C PRO A 98 1.48 4.26 -10.05
N ALA A 99 0.71 3.72 -10.99
CA ALA A 99 0.98 2.40 -11.54
C ALA A 99 2.34 2.38 -12.25
N GLY A 100 3.10 1.31 -12.07
CA GLY A 100 4.45 1.19 -12.64
C GLY A 100 5.25 0.05 -12.02
N LYS A 101 6.48 -0.14 -12.50
CA LYS A 101 7.38 -1.19 -12.01
C LYS A 101 8.14 -0.72 -10.77
N TYR A 102 7.91 -1.39 -9.65
CA TYR A 102 8.66 -1.17 -8.41
C TYR A 102 10.00 -1.88 -8.50
N THR A 103 11.07 -1.18 -8.16
CA THR A 103 12.43 -1.76 -8.17
C THR A 103 13.13 -1.64 -6.83
N GLN A 104 12.76 -0.66 -6.00
CA GLN A 104 13.35 -0.44 -4.68
C GLN A 104 12.35 0.18 -3.72
N ILE A 105 12.52 -0.14 -2.44
CA ILE A 105 11.98 0.63 -1.31
C ILE A 105 13.18 1.19 -0.56
N ARG A 106 13.12 2.47 -0.19
CA ARG A 106 14.16 3.16 0.58
C ARG A 106 13.58 3.67 1.87
N ILE A 107 14.27 3.37 2.97
CA ILE A 107 13.97 3.87 4.29
C ILE A 107 15.12 4.78 4.71
N LYS A 108 14.81 6.00 5.16
CA LYS A 108 15.79 6.93 5.73
C LYS A 108 15.69 6.92 7.25
N ILE A 109 16.83 6.72 7.90
CA ILE A 109 16.99 6.77 9.35
C ILE A 109 17.65 8.11 9.68
N ALA A 110 17.02 8.87 10.58
CA ALA A 110 17.58 10.11 11.10
C ALA A 110 18.56 9.83 12.24
N ASP A 111 18.23 8.88 13.10
CA ASP A 111 19.04 8.51 14.26
C ASP A 111 18.68 7.09 14.75
N ALA A 112 19.59 6.45 15.48
CA ALA A 112 19.41 5.13 16.05
C ALA A 112 20.26 4.94 17.31
N TYR A 113 19.65 4.42 18.38
CA TYR A 113 20.35 4.13 19.62
C TYR A 113 19.69 2.97 20.38
N VAL A 114 20.49 2.29 21.19
CA VAL A 114 20.03 1.21 22.08
C VAL A 114 20.05 1.69 23.52
N VAL A 115 19.32 1.02 24.40
CA VAL A 115 19.46 1.21 25.85
C VAL A 115 19.78 -0.13 26.49
N VAL A 116 20.82 -0.16 27.32
CA VAL A 116 21.26 -1.33 28.10
C VAL A 116 21.52 -0.89 29.53
N ASP A 117 20.90 -1.56 30.50
CA ASP A 117 20.99 -1.23 31.92
C ASP A 117 20.68 0.25 32.21
N GLY A 118 19.71 0.81 31.48
CA GLY A 118 19.31 2.22 31.57
C GLY A 118 20.27 3.25 30.94
N GLN A 119 21.33 2.82 30.24
CA GLN A 119 22.27 3.71 29.54
C GLN A 119 22.10 3.62 28.02
N SER A 120 22.16 4.78 27.33
CA SER A 120 22.02 4.92 25.87
C SER A 120 23.32 5.18 25.14
#